data_AF-A0AA38U0Z0-F1
#
_entry.id   AF-A0AA38U0Z0-F1
#
_cell.length_a   1.000
_cell.length_b   1.000
_cell.length_c   1.000
_cell.angle_alpha   90.00
_cell.angle_beta   90.00
_cell.angle_gamma   90.00
#
_symmetry.space_group_name_H-M   'P 1'
#
loop_
_entity.id
_entity.type
_entity.pdbx_description
1 polymer ?
#
loop_
_entity_poly.entity_id
_entity_poly.type
_entity_poly.pdbx_seq_one_letter_code
_entity_poly.pdbx_strand_id
1 'polypeptide(L)'
;MRKRSGVASKGIIGDTFLKLSLNQAVFMTITNTTMRTLSCQEESCVKKERPGDFVSVCNEIPVIDLQENPNIDQSDIIQQILKACQQFGLFQVINHGVSEKMMEDMRVLYNEFFNMPIEDKLGVYSETHGALSKCALYTSGLDYSKEDVHFWKDTLKHPCHPLEEHVPSWPKKPARYREEVGRYVVEVQKMAFKILDFIAEGLGLKKGISTG
;
A
#
# COMPACT_ATOMS: atom_id res chain seq x y z
N MET A 1 -2.49 -30.60 -8.95
CA MET A 1 -3.86 -30.06 -9.10
C MET A 1 -4.73 -30.50 -7.92
N ARG A 2 -5.04 -29.61 -6.97
CA ARG A 2 -6.10 -29.84 -5.97
C ARG A 2 -7.18 -28.78 -6.19
N LYS A 3 -8.36 -29.21 -6.66
CA LYS A 3 -9.56 -28.37 -6.75
C LYS A 3 -9.94 -27.94 -5.33
N ARG A 4 -9.97 -26.64 -5.05
CA ARG A 4 -10.59 -26.08 -3.84
C ARG A 4 -12.03 -25.68 -4.19
N SER A 5 -13.00 -26.51 -3.82
CA SER A 5 -14.40 -26.09 -3.68
C SER A 5 -14.57 -25.50 -2.28
N GLY A 6 -15.07 -24.26 -2.18
CA GLY A 6 -15.27 -23.61 -0.89
C GLY A 6 -15.86 -22.21 -1.00
N VAL A 7 -17.12 -22.11 -0.56
CA VAL A 7 -18.02 -20.96 -0.42
C VAL A 7 -17.33 -19.59 -0.29
N ALA A 8 -17.85 -18.62 -1.03
CA ALA A 8 -17.45 -17.21 -0.98
C ALA A 8 -17.78 -16.61 0.39
N SER A 9 -16.76 -16.37 1.20
CA SER A 9 -16.83 -15.53 2.39
C SER A 9 -16.28 -14.15 2.04
N LYS A 10 -17.04 -13.09 2.36
CA LYS A 10 -16.68 -11.68 2.13
C LYS A 10 -15.31 -11.39 2.76
N GLY A 11 -14.31 -11.08 1.94
CA GLY A 11 -13.02 -10.59 2.39
C GLY A 11 -13.16 -9.20 3.03
N ILE A 12 -12.49 -9.00 4.17
CA ILE A 12 -12.25 -7.66 4.70
C ILE A 12 -10.96 -7.19 4.01
N ILE A 13 -11.06 -6.22 3.12
CA ILE A 13 -9.87 -5.46 2.72
C ILE A 13 -9.54 -4.62 3.95
N GLY A 14 -8.54 -5.09 4.70
CA GLY A 14 -7.98 -4.33 5.81
C GLY A 14 -7.56 -2.96 5.31
N ASP A 15 -7.77 -1.95 6.16
CA ASP A 15 -7.49 -0.55 5.90
C ASP A 15 -6.27 -0.40 4.99
N THR A 16 -6.46 0.30 3.88
CA THR A 16 -5.42 0.62 2.91
C THR A 16 -4.38 1.48 3.63
N PHE A 17 -3.50 0.85 4.40
CA PHE A 17 -2.29 1.48 4.88
C PHE A 17 -1.47 1.74 3.63
N LEU A 18 -1.54 2.97 3.12
CA LEU A 18 -0.51 3.53 2.28
C LEU A 18 0.79 3.48 3.12
N LYS A 19 1.48 2.35 3.09
CA LYS A 19 2.86 2.25 3.54
C LYS A 19 3.69 3.03 2.52
N LEU A 20 3.75 4.34 2.70
CA LEU A 20 4.71 5.20 2.02
C LEU A 20 6.09 4.85 2.57
N SER A 21 6.67 3.75 2.10
CA SER A 21 8.12 3.61 2.14
C SER A 21 8.67 4.66 1.17
N LEU A 22 9.63 5.46 1.62
CA LEU A 22 10.27 6.53 0.82
C LEU A 22 10.85 6.03 -0.52
N ASN A 23 10.97 4.71 -0.73
CA ASN A 23 11.39 4.07 -1.98
C ASN A 23 10.24 3.64 -2.91
N GLN A 24 8.96 3.86 -2.57
CA GLN A 24 7.80 3.31 -3.27
C GLN A 24 7.05 4.29 -4.19
N ALA A 25 7.58 5.48 -4.48
CA ALA A 25 6.96 6.40 -5.43
C ALA A 25 6.71 5.79 -6.84
N VAL A 26 7.38 4.67 -7.15
CA VAL A 26 7.27 3.94 -8.42
C VAL A 26 6.19 2.84 -8.40
N PHE A 27 5.79 2.34 -7.22
CA PHE A 27 4.88 1.20 -7.10
C PHE A 27 3.77 1.42 -6.07
N MET A 28 2.52 1.21 -6.48
CA MET A 28 1.40 1.07 -5.55
C MET A 28 1.23 -0.41 -5.20
N THR A 29 1.08 -0.72 -3.91
CA THR A 29 0.87 -2.08 -3.42
C THR A 29 -0.46 -2.15 -2.67
N ILE A 30 -1.35 -3.04 -3.09
CA ILE A 30 -2.63 -3.28 -2.41
C ILE A 30 -2.63 -4.71 -1.90
N THR A 31 -2.93 -4.86 -0.62
CA THR A 31 -2.99 -6.16 0.05
C THR A 31 -4.42 -6.48 0.45
N ASN A 32 -4.90 -7.66 0.05
CA ASN A 32 -6.13 -8.23 0.59
C ASN A 32 -5.78 -9.29 1.63
N THR A 33 -6.37 -9.16 2.81
CA THR A 33 -6.20 -10.10 3.92
C THR A 33 -7.58 -10.66 4.26
N THR A 34 -8.03 -11.69 3.54
CA THR A 34 -9.31 -12.33 3.87
C THR A 34 -9.13 -13.25 5.06
N MET A 35 -9.43 -12.81 6.29
CA MET A 35 -9.56 -13.71 7.45
C MET A 35 -10.60 -14.80 7.16
N ARG A 36 -10.19 -15.96 6.66
CA ARG A 36 -10.97 -17.18 6.87
C ARG A 36 -10.58 -17.62 8.26
N THR A 37 -11.56 -17.82 9.15
CA THR A 37 -11.36 -18.60 10.36
C THR A 37 -10.98 -20.01 9.93
N LEU A 38 -9.71 -20.24 9.60
CA LEU A 38 -9.11 -21.53 9.85
C LEU A 38 -9.02 -21.59 11.36
N SER A 39 -9.67 -22.56 11.97
CA SER A 39 -9.23 -23.02 13.28
C SER A 39 -7.75 -23.36 13.10
N CYS A 40 -6.85 -22.47 13.53
CA CYS A 40 -5.48 -22.86 13.79
C CYS A 40 -5.59 -23.98 14.83
N GLN A 41 -5.40 -25.22 14.38
CA GLN A 41 -4.80 -26.19 15.27
C GLN A 41 -3.50 -25.55 15.73
N GLU A 42 -3.23 -25.62 17.04
CA GLU A 42 -2.10 -25.00 17.71
C GLU A 42 -0.78 -25.40 17.04
N GLU A 43 -0.42 -24.75 15.94
CA GLU A 43 0.93 -24.78 15.41
C GLU A 43 1.73 -23.87 16.34
N SER A 44 2.66 -24.50 17.04
CA SER A 44 3.54 -23.89 18.04
C SER A 44 3.97 -22.51 17.61
N CYS A 45 3.69 -21.49 18.43
CA CYS A 45 4.21 -20.16 18.22
C CYS A 45 5.73 -20.26 18.01
N VAL A 46 6.18 -20.03 16.78
CA VAL A 46 7.60 -19.79 16.49
C VAL A 46 8.05 -18.74 17.49
N LYS A 47 9.07 -19.05 18.29
CA LYS A 47 9.66 -18.07 19.21
C LYS A 47 9.91 -16.80 18.42
N LYS A 48 9.27 -15.70 18.82
CA LYS A 48 9.45 -14.38 18.21
C LYS A 48 10.87 -13.91 18.52
N GLU A 49 11.86 -14.40 17.79
CA GLU A 49 13.13 -13.70 17.66
C GLU A 49 12.89 -12.51 16.75
N ARG A 50 12.29 -11.45 17.32
CA ARG A 50 12.40 -10.13 16.72
C ARG A 50 13.83 -9.66 17.01
N PRO A 51 14.66 -9.40 15.99
CA PRO A 51 15.95 -8.76 16.23
C PRO A 51 15.68 -7.34 16.77
N GLY A 52 16.16 -7.05 17.97
CA GLY A 52 16.06 -5.74 18.61
C GLY A 52 15.44 -5.79 20.00
N ASP A 53 15.98 -4.96 20.91
CA ASP A 53 15.43 -4.74 22.23
C ASP A 53 13.94 -4.36 22.13
N PHE A 54 13.15 -4.72 23.15
CA PHE A 54 11.76 -4.30 23.26
C PHE A 54 11.69 -2.77 23.15
N VAL A 55 11.30 -2.28 21.98
CA VAL A 55 10.97 -0.87 21.78
C VAL A 55 9.86 -0.55 22.77
N SER A 56 10.05 0.50 23.57
CA SER A 56 9.00 1.05 24.43
C SER A 56 7.69 1.10 23.65
N VAL A 57 6.62 0.53 24.20
CA VAL A 57 5.30 0.55 23.56
C VAL A 57 4.92 2.02 23.37
N CYS A 58 5.02 2.50 22.13
CA CYS A 58 4.51 3.81 21.77
C CYS A 58 2.99 3.74 21.82
N ASN A 59 2.40 4.52 22.73
CA ASN A 59 0.97 4.43 22.98
C ASN A 59 0.12 4.96 21.82
N GLU A 60 0.63 5.86 20.98
CA GLU A 60 -0.10 6.40 19.82
C GLU A 60 0.85 6.77 18.67
N ILE A 61 0.48 6.41 17.44
CA ILE A 61 1.21 6.78 16.22
C ILE A 61 0.94 8.27 15.93
N PRO A 62 1.96 9.11 15.66
CA PRO A 62 1.76 10.53 15.38
C PRO A 62 0.78 10.76 14.22
N VAL A 63 -0.12 11.73 14.38
CA VAL A 63 -1.06 12.18 13.34
C VAL A 63 -0.67 13.60 12.94
N ILE A 64 -0.42 13.81 11.65
CA ILE A 64 0.06 15.08 11.11
C ILE A 64 -1.02 15.68 10.19
N ASP A 65 -1.41 16.91 10.47
CA ASP A 65 -2.35 17.66 9.66
C ASP A 65 -1.63 18.35 8.50
N LEU A 66 -1.99 18.01 7.26
CA LEU A 66 -1.42 18.58 6.04
C LEU A 66 -2.27 19.69 5.42
N GLN A 67 -3.30 20.17 6.14
CA GLN A 67 -4.19 21.23 5.68
C GLN A 67 -3.39 22.47 5.27
N GLU A 68 -3.59 22.92 4.04
CA GLU A 68 -2.98 24.16 3.56
C GLU A 68 -3.73 25.34 4.17
N ASN A 69 -3.06 26.06 5.05
CA ASN A 69 -3.56 27.31 5.61
C ASN A 69 -2.49 28.39 5.43
N PRO A 70 -2.78 29.47 4.69
CA PRO A 70 -1.83 30.56 4.47
C PRO A 70 -1.42 31.27 5.75
N ASN A 71 -2.12 31.04 6.87
CA ASN A 71 -1.80 31.60 8.18
C ASN A 71 -1.01 30.63 9.09
N ILE A 72 -0.75 29.39 8.66
CA ILE A 72 0.01 28.42 9.43
C ILE A 72 1.44 28.38 8.89
N ASP A 73 2.42 28.45 9.80
CA ASP A 73 3.81 28.27 9.45
C ASP A 73 4.07 26.81 9.04
N GLN A 74 4.57 26.61 7.82
CA GLN A 74 4.94 25.29 7.31
C GLN A 74 6.08 24.66 8.13
N SER A 75 6.87 25.47 8.85
CA SER A 75 7.96 25.00 9.70
C SER A 75 7.48 24.03 10.78
N ASP A 76 6.30 24.26 11.37
CA ASP A 76 5.73 23.39 12.40
C ASP A 76 5.37 22.00 11.85
N ILE A 77 4.84 21.93 10.62
CA ILE A 77 4.52 20.67 9.95
C ILE A 77 5.82 19.89 9.67
N ILE A 78 6.84 20.58 9.16
CA ILE A 78 8.15 19.98 8.88
C ILE A 78 8.76 19.40 10.15
N GLN A 79 8.76 20.15 11.26
CA GLN A 79 9.29 19.67 12.54
C GLN A 79 8.52 18.44 13.06
N GLN A 80 7.19 18.43 12.93
CA GLN A 80 6.37 17.27 13.28
C GLN A 80 6.74 16.03 12.44
N ILE A 81 6.90 16.19 11.12
CA ILE A 81 7.30 15.11 10.22
C ILE A 81 8.68 14.58 10.60
N LEU A 82 9.69 15.45 10.77
CA LEU A 82 11.04 15.04 11.12
C LEU A 82 11.09 14.30 12.46
N LYS A 83 10.38 14.82 13.48
CA LYS A 83 10.29 14.19 14.79
C LYS A 83 9.63 12.82 14.71
N ALA A 84 8.53 12.69 13.97
CA ALA A 84 7.86 11.41 13.78
C ALA A 84 8.75 10.39 13.04
N CYS A 85 9.46 10.82 11.99
CA CYS A 85 10.45 10.00 11.30
C CYS A 85 11.56 9.51 12.24
N GLN A 86 12.11 10.38 13.09
CA GLN A 86 13.21 10.04 14.01
C GLN A 86 12.77 9.14 15.16
N GLN A 87 11.58 9.37 15.72
CA GLN A 87 11.11 8.68 16.92
C GLN A 87 10.36 7.38 16.62
N PHE A 88 9.58 7.35 15.52
CA PHE A 88 8.66 6.26 15.20
C PHE A 88 8.99 5.57 13.88
N GLY A 89 9.64 6.26 12.94
CA GLY A 89 9.85 5.79 11.57
C GLY A 89 8.57 5.71 10.74
N LEU A 90 7.43 6.18 11.27
CA LEU A 90 6.12 6.23 10.60
C LEU A 90 5.21 7.28 11.26
N PHE A 91 4.22 7.75 10.52
CA PHE A 91 3.17 8.66 10.97
C PHE A 91 1.90 8.49 10.13
N GLN A 92 0.78 8.98 10.63
CA GLN A 92 -0.48 9.13 9.92
C GLN A 92 -0.62 10.57 9.43
N VAL A 93 -1.36 10.78 8.34
CA VAL A 93 -1.66 12.11 7.80
C VAL A 93 -3.17 12.31 7.69
N ILE A 94 -3.64 13.52 7.97
CA ILE A 94 -5.02 13.97 7.75
C ILE A 94 -5.01 15.24 6.88
N ASN A 95 -6.16 15.60 6.30
CA ASN A 95 -6.29 16.73 5.38
C ASN A 95 -5.24 16.73 4.25
N HIS A 96 -4.91 15.53 3.77
CA HIS A 96 -3.80 15.27 2.84
C HIS A 96 -4.15 15.55 1.37
N GLY A 97 -5.35 16.06 1.08
CA GLY A 97 -5.78 16.48 -0.25
C GLY A 97 -6.38 15.38 -1.14
N VAL A 98 -6.24 14.11 -0.78
CA VAL A 98 -6.90 13.01 -1.50
C VAL A 98 -8.35 12.92 -1.02
N SER A 99 -9.30 12.99 -1.95
CA SER A 99 -10.74 12.98 -1.63
C SER A 99 -11.18 11.70 -0.92
N GLU A 100 -11.95 11.82 0.16
CA GLU A 100 -12.56 10.69 0.87
C GLU A 100 -13.40 9.81 -0.06
N LYS A 101 -14.16 10.43 -0.97
CA LYS A 101 -14.94 9.72 -1.98
C LYS A 101 -14.04 8.87 -2.87
N MET A 102 -12.91 9.41 -3.32
CA MET A 102 -11.95 8.68 -4.15
C MET A 102 -11.34 7.49 -3.39
N MET A 103 -11.04 7.66 -2.10
CA MET A 103 -10.55 6.56 -1.26
C MET A 103 -11.61 5.45 -1.08
N GLU A 104 -12.89 5.80 -0.87
CA GLU A 104 -13.97 4.81 -0.78
C GLU A 104 -14.23 4.12 -2.12
N ASP A 105 -14.24 4.87 -3.23
CA ASP A 105 -14.37 4.32 -4.58
C ASP A 105 -13.26 3.29 -4.84
N MET A 106 -12.01 3.57 -4.42
CA MET A 106 -10.89 2.62 -4.51
C MET A 106 -11.09 1.39 -3.63
N ARG A 107 -11.57 1.56 -2.40
CA ARG A 107 -11.87 0.44 -1.50
C ARG A 107 -12.91 -0.50 -2.12
N VAL A 108 -13.98 0.06 -2.68
CA VAL A 108 -15.04 -0.69 -3.38
C VAL A 108 -14.48 -1.38 -4.62
N LEU A 109 -13.71 -0.67 -5.45
CA LEU A 109 -13.11 -1.19 -6.67
C LEU A 109 -12.20 -2.39 -6.41
N TYR A 110 -11.30 -2.29 -5.43
CA TYR A 110 -10.43 -3.40 -5.07
C TYR A 110 -11.22 -4.57 -4.48
N ASN A 111 -12.27 -4.29 -3.69
CA ASN A 111 -13.15 -5.33 -3.18
C ASN A 111 -13.82 -6.10 -4.31
N GLU A 112 -14.33 -5.40 -5.30
CA GLU A 112 -14.87 -6.01 -6.51
C GLU A 112 -13.81 -6.85 -7.22
N PHE A 113 -12.63 -6.29 -7.49
CA PHE A 113 -11.54 -6.99 -8.16
C PHE A 113 -11.17 -8.31 -7.45
N PHE A 114 -10.91 -8.27 -6.14
CA PHE A 114 -10.47 -9.46 -5.40
C PHE A 114 -11.57 -10.52 -5.28
N ASN A 115 -12.85 -10.13 -5.28
CA ASN A 115 -13.98 -11.06 -5.27
C ASN A 115 -14.35 -11.61 -6.65
N MET A 116 -13.72 -11.14 -7.74
CA MET A 116 -13.93 -11.73 -9.06
C MET A 116 -13.48 -13.20 -9.11
N PRO A 117 -14.07 -14.00 -10.03
CA PRO A 117 -13.60 -15.34 -10.32
C PRO A 117 -12.10 -15.38 -10.63
N ILE A 118 -11.44 -16.49 -10.33
CA ILE A 118 -9.99 -16.60 -10.53
C ILE A 118 -9.62 -16.42 -12.00
N GLU A 119 -10.46 -16.90 -12.91
CA GLU A 119 -10.32 -16.83 -14.37
C GLU A 119 -10.13 -15.39 -14.85
N ASP A 120 -10.83 -14.44 -14.20
CA ASP A 120 -10.74 -13.01 -14.51
C ASP A 120 -9.50 -12.32 -13.92
N LYS A 121 -8.83 -12.98 -12.96
CA LYS A 121 -7.60 -12.50 -12.31
C LYS A 121 -6.33 -13.17 -12.85
N LEU A 122 -6.45 -14.31 -13.54
CA LEU A 122 -5.30 -15.07 -14.07
C LEU A 122 -4.40 -14.24 -14.98
N GLY A 123 -4.96 -13.28 -15.72
CA GLY A 123 -4.19 -12.41 -16.62
C GLY A 123 -3.13 -11.54 -15.92
N VAL A 124 -3.23 -11.35 -14.60
CA VAL A 124 -2.24 -10.63 -13.79
C VAL A 124 -1.59 -11.51 -12.71
N TYR A 125 -1.98 -12.78 -12.58
CA TYR A 125 -1.41 -13.67 -11.58
C TYR A 125 0.01 -14.11 -11.94
N SER A 126 0.91 -14.14 -10.95
CA SER A 126 2.30 -14.56 -11.14
C SER A 126 2.83 -15.31 -9.91
N GLU A 127 3.56 -16.41 -10.16
CA GLU A 127 4.19 -17.24 -9.13
C GLU A 127 5.71 -17.01 -9.04
N THR A 128 6.29 -16.14 -9.86
CA THR A 128 7.76 -15.96 -9.95
C THR A 128 8.19 -14.52 -10.19
N HIS A 129 9.42 -14.24 -9.74
CA HIS A 129 10.14 -12.97 -9.72
C HIS A 129 10.15 -12.12 -11.02
N GLY A 130 9.80 -12.67 -12.18
CA GLY A 130 9.92 -11.99 -13.49
C GLY A 130 8.90 -10.87 -13.75
N ALA A 131 7.93 -10.66 -12.84
CA ALA A 131 6.78 -9.79 -13.09
C ALA A 131 6.93 -8.33 -12.60
N LEU A 132 8.10 -7.89 -12.13
CA LEU A 132 8.25 -6.52 -11.59
C LEU A 132 8.07 -5.40 -12.62
N SER A 133 8.11 -5.70 -13.92
CA SER A 133 7.86 -4.73 -15.00
C SER A 133 6.39 -4.57 -15.36
N LYS A 134 5.49 -5.37 -14.77
CA LYS A 134 4.05 -5.37 -15.07
C LYS A 134 3.23 -5.46 -13.77
N CYS A 135 1.93 -5.21 -13.89
CA CYS A 135 1.03 -5.49 -12.77
C CYS A 135 1.02 -6.99 -12.43
N ALA A 136 1.13 -7.32 -11.15
CA ALA A 136 1.25 -8.69 -10.67
C ALA A 136 0.41 -8.93 -9.41
N LEU A 137 -0.37 -10.00 -9.44
CA LEU A 137 -1.09 -10.59 -8.32
C LEU A 137 -0.34 -11.83 -7.83
N TYR A 138 -0.03 -11.89 -6.55
CA TYR A 138 0.62 -13.05 -5.92
C TYR A 138 0.03 -13.30 -4.53
N THR A 139 0.05 -14.56 -4.11
CA THR A 139 -0.40 -15.00 -2.78
C THR A 139 0.82 -15.16 -1.88
N SER A 140 0.70 -14.77 -0.61
CA SER A 140 1.80 -14.69 0.35
C SER A 140 2.89 -13.67 -0.06
N GLY A 141 3.98 -14.11 -0.70
CA GLY A 141 5.04 -13.26 -1.22
C GLY A 141 5.37 -13.58 -2.68
N LEU A 142 6.55 -13.16 -3.13
CA LEU A 142 6.92 -13.17 -4.56
C LEU A 142 7.37 -14.53 -5.09
N ASP A 143 7.74 -15.46 -4.20
CA ASP A 143 8.14 -16.83 -4.57
C ASP A 143 7.56 -17.80 -3.54
N TYR A 144 6.26 -18.05 -3.66
CA TYR A 144 5.49 -18.92 -2.78
C TYR A 144 6.17 -20.28 -2.55
N SER A 145 6.87 -20.80 -3.57
CA SER A 145 7.50 -22.12 -3.54
C SER A 145 8.77 -22.19 -2.67
N LYS A 146 9.44 -21.05 -2.47
CA LYS A 146 10.69 -20.94 -1.71
C LYS A 146 10.52 -20.23 -0.37
N GLU A 147 9.30 -19.86 -0.01
CA GLU A 147 9.00 -19.23 1.27
C GLU A 147 8.99 -20.27 2.40
N ASP A 148 9.81 -20.03 3.43
CA ASP A 148 9.78 -20.80 4.67
C ASP A 148 8.49 -20.54 5.48
N VAL A 149 7.91 -19.35 5.32
CA VAL A 149 6.69 -18.90 6.00
C VAL A 149 5.75 -18.24 5.00
N HIS A 150 4.54 -18.80 4.87
CA HIS A 150 3.49 -18.23 4.03
C HIS A 150 2.67 -17.17 4.79
N PHE A 151 2.59 -15.98 4.23
CA PHE A 151 1.72 -14.91 4.70
C PHE A 151 0.26 -15.17 4.30
N TRP A 152 -0.62 -14.92 5.26
CA TRP A 152 -2.06 -14.88 5.04
C TRP A 152 -2.46 -13.58 4.31
N LYS A 153 -2.12 -13.45 3.02
CA LYS A 153 -2.49 -12.30 2.20
C LYS A 153 -2.40 -12.60 0.71
N ASP A 154 -3.18 -11.89 -0.07
CA ASP A 154 -2.97 -11.70 -1.50
C ASP A 154 -2.48 -10.28 -1.75
N THR A 155 -1.54 -10.09 -2.67
CA THR A 155 -0.97 -8.78 -3.00
C THR A 155 -1.08 -8.51 -4.48
N LEU A 156 -1.65 -7.35 -4.82
CA LEU A 156 -1.67 -6.80 -6.16
C LEU A 156 -0.73 -5.61 -6.22
N LYS A 157 0.30 -5.71 -7.06
CA LYS A 157 1.32 -4.67 -7.24
C LYS A 157 1.17 -4.00 -8.59
N HIS A 158 1.20 -2.67 -8.60
CA HIS A 158 1.12 -1.84 -9.80
C HIS A 158 2.42 -1.05 -9.93
N PRO A 159 3.19 -1.25 -11.01
CA PRO A 159 4.09 -0.21 -11.48
C PRO A 159 3.25 1.01 -11.90
N CYS A 160 3.64 2.20 -11.45
CA CYS A 160 2.84 3.42 -11.54
C CYS A 160 3.60 4.63 -12.10
N HIS A 161 4.89 4.48 -12.42
CA HIS A 161 5.70 5.57 -12.97
C HIS A 161 6.64 5.07 -14.08
N PRO A 162 6.57 5.65 -15.30
CA PRO A 162 5.53 6.57 -15.77
C PRO A 162 4.19 5.86 -15.96
N LEU A 163 3.08 6.58 -15.74
CA LEU A 163 1.75 5.98 -15.66
C LEU A 163 1.30 5.38 -17.00
N GLU A 164 1.58 6.10 -18.09
CA GLU A 164 1.17 5.78 -19.46
C GLU A 164 1.76 4.46 -19.95
N GLU A 165 2.98 4.14 -19.51
CA GLU A 165 3.67 2.90 -19.87
C GLU A 165 3.10 1.68 -19.12
N HIS A 166 2.58 1.89 -17.91
CA HIS A 166 2.18 0.79 -17.04
C HIS A 166 0.67 0.52 -17.01
N VAL A 167 -0.18 1.53 -17.19
CA VAL A 167 -1.64 1.39 -17.25
C VAL A 167 -2.11 0.29 -18.23
N PRO A 168 -1.51 0.12 -19.43
CA PRO A 168 -1.89 -0.96 -20.34
C PRO A 168 -1.70 -2.38 -19.76
N SER A 169 -0.81 -2.55 -18.77
CA SER A 169 -0.54 -3.82 -18.09
C SER A 169 -1.49 -4.13 -16.93
N TRP A 170 -2.24 -3.13 -16.46
CA TRP A 170 -3.16 -3.28 -15.32
C TRP A 170 -4.41 -4.10 -15.67
N PRO A 171 -5.16 -4.62 -14.70
CA PRO A 171 -6.42 -5.32 -14.93
C PRO A 171 -7.37 -4.58 -15.88
N LYS A 172 -8.01 -5.33 -16.80
CA LYS A 172 -9.09 -4.80 -17.66
C LYS A 172 -10.46 -4.87 -16.99
N LYS A 173 -10.59 -5.74 -15.98
CA LYS A 173 -11.79 -5.94 -15.19
C LYS A 173 -11.52 -5.50 -13.74
N PRO A 174 -12.50 -4.87 -13.09
CA PRO A 174 -13.71 -4.27 -13.68
C PRO A 174 -13.40 -3.20 -14.73
N ALA A 175 -14.36 -2.86 -15.61
CA ALA A 175 -14.11 -1.98 -16.76
C ALA A 175 -13.55 -0.60 -16.37
N ARG A 176 -13.98 -0.10 -15.20
CA ARG A 176 -13.53 1.18 -14.62
C ARG A 176 -12.17 1.14 -13.94
N TYR A 177 -11.55 -0.05 -13.84
CA TYR A 177 -10.34 -0.27 -13.03
C TYR A 177 -9.20 0.69 -13.38
N ARG A 178 -8.82 0.74 -14.66
CA ARG A 178 -7.64 1.51 -15.08
C ARG A 178 -7.81 3.01 -14.91
N GLU A 179 -9.00 3.52 -15.22
CA GLU A 179 -9.31 4.94 -15.11
C GLU A 179 -9.36 5.40 -13.66
N GLU A 180 -10.09 4.66 -12.80
CA GLU A 180 -10.23 5.06 -11.40
C GLU A 180 -8.91 4.89 -10.63
N VAL A 181 -8.17 3.80 -10.86
CA VAL A 181 -6.83 3.63 -10.25
C VAL A 181 -5.85 4.66 -10.77
N GLY A 182 -5.88 5.00 -12.06
CA GLY A 182 -4.99 6.01 -12.64
C GLY A 182 -5.19 7.39 -11.99
N ARG A 183 -6.46 7.82 -11.85
CA ARG A 183 -6.79 9.08 -11.15
C ARG A 183 -6.34 9.06 -9.69
N TYR A 184 -6.54 7.94 -8.99
CA TYR A 184 -6.11 7.80 -7.60
C TYR A 184 -4.59 7.87 -7.44
N VAL A 185 -3.84 7.20 -8.32
CA VAL A 185 -2.37 7.21 -8.30
C VAL A 185 -1.83 8.62 -8.45
N VAL A 186 -2.41 9.44 -9.33
CA VAL A 186 -1.98 10.84 -9.52
C VAL A 186 -2.15 11.65 -8.22
N GLU A 187 -3.30 11.54 -7.54
CA GLU A 187 -3.54 12.28 -6.29
C GLU A 187 -2.65 11.78 -5.14
N VAL A 188 -2.43 10.47 -5.04
CA VAL A 188 -1.51 9.88 -4.06
C VAL A 188 -0.06 10.29 -4.32
N GLN A 189 0.37 10.36 -5.59
CA GLN A 189 1.70 10.82 -5.96
C GLN A 189 1.91 12.29 -5.59
N LYS A 190 0.94 13.17 -5.86
CA LYS A 190 0.99 14.58 -5.41
C LYS A 190 1.16 14.68 -3.89
N MET A 191 0.37 13.92 -3.14
CA MET A 191 0.46 13.86 -1.68
C MET A 191 1.84 13.36 -1.22
N ALA A 192 2.37 12.29 -1.84
CA ALA A 192 3.67 11.73 -1.51
C ALA A 192 4.82 12.72 -1.80
N PHE A 193 4.79 13.41 -2.94
CA PHE A 193 5.77 14.43 -3.28
C PHE A 193 5.73 15.62 -2.33
N LYS A 194 4.54 16.06 -1.90
CA LYS A 194 4.40 17.09 -0.86
C LYS A 194 5.08 16.69 0.46
N ILE A 195 4.89 15.44 0.91
CA ILE A 195 5.56 14.93 2.11
C ILE A 195 7.08 14.85 1.91
N LEU A 196 7.54 14.39 0.74
CA LEU A 196 8.96 14.35 0.41
C LEU A 196 9.59 15.75 0.39
N ASP A 197 8.88 16.75 -0.12
CA ASP A 197 9.34 18.14 -0.12
C ASP A 197 9.46 18.69 1.32
N PHE A 198 8.52 18.37 2.21
CA PHE A 198 8.65 18.73 3.63
C PHE A 198 9.86 18.08 4.31
N ILE A 199 10.10 16.80 4.02
CA ILE A 199 11.29 16.09 4.53
C ILE A 199 12.57 16.75 3.96
N ALA A 200 12.61 17.01 2.66
CA ALA A 200 13.74 17.63 2.00
C ALA A 200 14.06 19.01 2.59
N GLU A 201 13.05 19.87 2.76
CA GLU A 201 13.18 21.19 3.38
C GLU A 201 13.67 21.09 4.82
N GLY A 202 13.11 20.16 5.61
CA GLY A 202 13.55 19.89 6.97
C GLY A 202 15.00 19.43 7.09
N LEU A 203 15.53 18.79 6.05
CA LEU A 203 16.93 18.38 5.94
C LEU A 203 17.84 19.47 5.33
N GLY A 204 17.30 20.66 5.03
CA GLY A 204 18.05 21.76 4.41
C GLY A 204 18.29 21.58 2.90
N LEU A 205 17.54 20.69 2.25
CA LEU A 205 17.59 20.48 0.80
C LEU A 205 16.62 21.43 0.07
N LYS A 206 16.89 21.70 -1.21
CA LYS A 206 16.01 22.54 -2.05
C LYS A 206 14.69 21.82 -2.33
N LYS A 207 13.58 22.58 -2.39
CA LYS A 207 12.27 22.09 -2.85
C LYS A 207 12.34 21.62 -4.31
N GLY A 208 11.52 20.62 -4.68
CA GLY A 208 11.38 20.16 -6.06
C GLY A 208 12.41 19.12 -6.51
N ILE A 209 13.11 18.45 -5.58
CA ILE A 209 13.91 17.25 -5.90
C ILE A 209 13.00 16.09 -6.35
N SER A 210 11.73 16.15 -5.95
CA SER A 210 10.73 15.11 -6.12
C SER A 210 10.02 15.11 -7.48
N THR A 211 10.20 16.13 -8.33
CA THR A 211 9.49 16.27 -9.62
C THR A 211 10.25 15.68 -10.83
N GLY A 212 11.10 14.68 -10.59
CA GLY A 212 11.92 14.00 -11.61
C GLY A 212 11.25 12.80 -12.25
#